data_AF-A0A954L113-F1
#
_entry.id   AF-A0A954L113-F1
#
_cell.length_a   1.000
_cell.length_b   1.000
_cell.length_c   1.000
_cell.angle_alpha   90.00
_cell.angle_beta   90.00
_cell.angle_gamma   90.00
#
_symmetry.space_group_name_H-M   'P 1'
#
loop_
_entity.id
_entity.type
_entity.pdbx_description
1 polymer ?
#
loop_
_entity_poly.entity_id
_entity_poly.type
_entity_poly.pdbx_seq_one_letter_code
_entity_poly.pdbx_strand_id
1 'polypeptide(L)'
;KAAAFSSALARFRTSVLPGKREREARNLVTSLTRFRPEEEFGAHWSYLHAEACGEVGLTEQAMDSYLTTIRRLPAASLRSRAMLAVAQQFRADDRLTDAAALLSAAEVDEDDAFRLHLQLQSALVALQRGDSTSAITTCRSIITSADDEELQRDALKTLGRAYELQNNHRAAVYCYAGMLPAENLSAEDPAGGSLPSLPSSSELSGPNVSDPETLLNSESLSFPNSSARPRHRGGILPVSGVRRFP
;
A
#
# COMPACT_ATOMS: atom_id res chain seq x y z
N LYS A 1 0.92 -20.84 28.91
CA LYS A 1 0.20 -19.69 28.32
C LYS A 1 0.73 -19.36 26.92
N ALA A 2 2.04 -19.15 26.75
CA ALA A 2 2.67 -18.92 25.44
C ALA A 2 2.29 -19.94 24.35
N ALA A 3 2.33 -21.24 24.64
CA ALA A 3 1.99 -22.28 23.64
C ALA A 3 0.52 -22.21 23.17
N ALA A 4 -0.41 -21.83 24.06
CA ALA A 4 -1.81 -21.65 23.70
C ALA A 4 -1.99 -20.40 22.82
N PHE A 5 -1.28 -19.33 23.14
CA PHE A 5 -1.24 -18.10 22.33
C PHE A 5 -0.65 -18.36 20.94
N SER A 6 0.55 -18.96 20.85
CA SER A 6 1.18 -19.24 19.55
C SER A 6 0.36 -20.21 18.70
N SER A 7 -0.25 -21.23 19.32
CA SER A 7 -1.17 -22.13 18.62
C SER A 7 -2.43 -21.42 18.11
N ALA A 8 -3.00 -20.48 18.89
CA ALA A 8 -4.17 -19.70 18.45
C ALA A 8 -3.81 -18.76 17.30
N LEU A 9 -2.67 -18.07 17.38
CA LEU A 9 -2.16 -17.19 16.33
C LEU A 9 -1.90 -17.96 15.02
N ALA A 10 -1.26 -19.13 15.10
CA ALA A 10 -1.02 -19.97 13.92
C ALA A 10 -2.34 -20.42 13.26
N ARG A 11 -3.35 -20.80 14.04
CA ARG A 11 -4.68 -21.18 13.51
C ARG A 11 -5.40 -20.00 12.87
N PHE A 12 -5.29 -18.82 13.47
CA PHE A 12 -5.83 -17.59 12.91
C PHE A 12 -5.19 -17.27 11.55
N ARG A 13 -3.85 -17.24 11.47
CA ARG A 13 -3.12 -16.93 10.23
C ARG A 13 -3.35 -17.95 9.11
N THR A 14 -3.57 -19.22 9.45
CA THR A 14 -3.86 -20.29 8.46
C THR A 14 -5.33 -20.37 8.04
N SER A 15 -6.22 -19.61 8.67
CA SER A 15 -7.65 -19.63 8.36
C SER A 15 -8.00 -18.74 7.17
N VAL A 16 -8.32 -19.36 6.02
CA VAL A 16 -8.68 -18.64 4.78
C VAL A 16 -10.18 -18.32 4.71
N LEU A 17 -11.03 -19.16 5.29
CA LEU A 17 -12.49 -19.00 5.25
C LEU A 17 -12.95 -17.94 6.26
N PRO A 18 -13.81 -16.97 5.87
CA PRO A 18 -14.16 -15.83 6.73
C PRO A 18 -14.83 -16.25 8.04
N GLY A 19 -15.79 -17.16 8.02
CA GLY A 19 -16.45 -17.66 9.23
C GLY A 19 -15.53 -18.47 10.15
N LYS A 20 -14.53 -19.16 9.59
CA LYS A 20 -13.53 -19.89 10.38
C LYS A 20 -12.53 -18.90 10.99
N ARG A 21 -12.15 -17.87 10.24
CA ARG A 21 -11.25 -16.80 10.69
C ARG A 21 -11.84 -15.99 11.84
N GLU A 22 -13.12 -15.67 11.80
CA GLU A 22 -13.80 -15.00 12.92
C GLU A 22 -13.78 -15.84 14.19
N ARG A 23 -14.03 -17.15 14.09
CA ARG A 23 -13.95 -18.07 15.24
C ARG A 23 -12.54 -18.13 15.81
N GLU A 24 -11.52 -18.26 14.96
CA GLU A 24 -10.13 -18.28 15.43
C GLU A 24 -9.67 -16.91 15.96
N ALA A 25 -10.21 -15.80 15.45
CA ALA A 25 -9.96 -14.47 16.00
C ALA A 25 -10.45 -14.37 17.46
N ARG A 26 -11.65 -14.88 17.75
CA ARG A 26 -12.18 -14.93 19.13
C ARG A 26 -11.31 -15.80 20.05
N ASN A 27 -10.82 -16.93 19.55
CA ASN A 27 -9.87 -17.78 20.28
C ASN A 27 -8.55 -17.03 20.56
N LEU A 28 -8.02 -16.32 19.56
CA LEU A 28 -6.81 -15.52 19.68
C LEU A 28 -6.97 -14.41 20.71
N VAL A 29 -8.06 -13.63 20.66
CA VAL A 29 -8.38 -12.59 21.65
C VAL A 29 -8.45 -13.17 23.07
N THR A 30 -9.10 -14.33 23.23
CA THR A 30 -9.16 -15.01 24.53
C THR A 30 -7.77 -15.40 25.02
N SER A 31 -6.88 -15.84 24.13
CA SER A 31 -5.49 -16.17 24.49
C SER A 31 -4.66 -14.92 24.83
N LEU A 32 -4.86 -13.82 24.11
CA LEU A 32 -4.18 -12.53 24.33
C LEU A 32 -4.48 -11.97 25.72
N THR A 33 -5.74 -12.01 26.17
CA THR A 33 -6.10 -11.53 27.52
C THR A 33 -5.38 -12.26 28.67
N ARG A 34 -4.96 -13.51 28.43
CA ARG A 34 -4.27 -14.35 29.42
C ARG A 34 -2.75 -14.32 29.26
N PHE A 35 -2.25 -13.78 28.16
CA PHE A 35 -0.82 -13.77 27.83
C PHE A 35 -0.24 -12.40 28.18
N ARG A 36 0.70 -12.37 29.13
CA ARG A 36 1.41 -11.16 29.55
C ARG A 36 2.89 -11.32 29.18
N PRO A 37 3.31 -10.85 27.98
CA PRO A 37 4.69 -11.04 27.53
C PRO A 37 5.68 -10.33 28.46
N GLU A 38 5.29 -9.22 29.09
CA GLU A 38 6.18 -8.39 29.89
C GLU A 38 6.60 -9.02 31.22
N GLU A 39 5.75 -9.90 31.77
CA GLU A 39 5.92 -10.55 33.07
C GLU A 39 6.58 -11.93 32.95
N GLU A 40 6.23 -12.67 31.90
CA GLU A 40 6.58 -14.09 31.79
C GLU A 40 7.68 -14.36 30.74
N PHE A 41 7.95 -13.42 29.82
CA PHE A 41 8.79 -13.69 28.66
C PHE A 41 9.72 -12.53 28.26
N GLY A 42 10.69 -12.83 27.40
CA GLY A 42 11.59 -11.82 26.84
C GLY A 42 10.88 -10.89 25.85
N ALA A 43 11.48 -9.74 25.57
CA ALA A 43 10.85 -8.67 24.79
C ALA A 43 10.53 -9.01 23.33
N HIS A 44 11.11 -10.07 22.77
CA HIS A 44 10.70 -10.62 21.46
C HIS A 44 9.25 -11.14 21.47
N TRP A 45 8.72 -11.58 22.62
CA TRP A 45 7.32 -11.94 22.75
C TRP A 45 6.39 -10.73 22.77
N SER A 46 6.88 -9.56 23.22
CA SER A 46 6.12 -8.31 23.14
C SER A 46 5.89 -7.91 21.68
N TYR A 47 6.87 -8.13 20.79
CA TYR A 47 6.70 -7.93 19.35
C TYR A 47 5.61 -8.84 18.78
N LEU A 48 5.66 -10.15 19.10
CA LEU A 48 4.68 -11.11 18.60
C LEU A 48 3.27 -10.83 19.15
N HIS A 49 3.19 -10.39 20.41
CA HIS A 49 1.93 -9.92 21.00
C HIS A 49 1.39 -8.69 20.25
N ALA A 50 2.27 -7.74 19.91
CA ALA A 50 1.91 -6.54 19.15
C ALA A 50 1.34 -6.89 17.76
N GLU A 51 2.00 -7.77 17.01
CA GLU A 51 1.50 -8.24 15.72
C GLU A 51 0.13 -8.90 15.85
N ALA A 52 -0.03 -9.79 16.83
CA ALA A 52 -1.30 -10.47 17.06
C ALA A 52 -2.42 -9.51 17.43
N CYS A 53 -2.16 -8.50 18.26
CA CYS A 53 -3.10 -7.42 18.58
C CYS A 53 -3.48 -6.62 17.33
N GLY A 54 -2.50 -6.24 16.50
CA GLY A 54 -2.74 -5.51 15.25
C GLY A 54 -3.62 -6.29 14.27
N GLU A 55 -3.36 -7.59 14.12
CA GLU A 55 -4.13 -8.48 13.23
C GLU A 55 -5.61 -8.63 13.61
N VAL A 56 -5.95 -8.47 14.88
CA VAL A 56 -7.34 -8.52 15.38
C VAL A 56 -7.95 -7.12 15.60
N GLY A 57 -7.23 -6.05 15.22
CA GLY A 57 -7.71 -4.67 15.31
C GLY A 57 -7.57 -4.01 16.68
N LEU A 58 -6.81 -4.60 17.60
CA LEU A 58 -6.50 -4.04 18.92
C LEU A 58 -5.28 -3.09 18.80
N THR A 59 -5.48 -1.94 18.15
CA THR A 59 -4.41 -1.02 17.74
C THR A 59 -3.68 -0.37 18.93
N GLU A 60 -4.40 0.04 19.98
CA GLU A 60 -3.79 0.62 21.19
C GLU A 60 -2.89 -0.40 21.91
N GLN A 61 -3.40 -1.62 22.12
CA GLN A 61 -2.62 -2.68 22.76
C GLN A 61 -1.43 -3.12 21.92
N ALA A 62 -1.56 -3.09 20.60
CA ALA A 62 -0.46 -3.33 19.67
C ALA A 62 0.63 -2.25 19.83
N MET A 63 0.23 -0.98 19.87
CA MET A 63 1.13 0.15 20.03
C MET A 63 1.93 0.06 21.33
N ASP A 64 1.27 -0.17 22.46
CA ASP A 64 1.94 -0.33 23.76
C ASP A 64 2.97 -1.47 23.73
N SER A 65 2.60 -2.58 23.11
CA SER A 65 3.47 -3.76 22.99
C SER A 65 4.68 -3.50 22.09
N TYR A 66 4.52 -2.76 20.99
CA TYR A 66 5.65 -2.33 20.15
C TYR A 66 6.56 -1.35 20.89
N LEU A 67 6.01 -0.40 21.65
CA LEU A 67 6.83 0.52 22.46
C LEU A 67 7.63 -0.22 23.53
N THR A 68 7.04 -1.21 24.20
CA THR A 68 7.77 -2.09 25.13
C THR A 68 8.90 -2.84 24.42
N THR A 69 8.65 -3.33 23.21
CA THR A 69 9.67 -4.00 22.37
C THR A 69 10.84 -3.07 22.09
N ILE A 70 10.59 -1.84 21.65
CA ILE A 70 11.62 -0.85 21.32
C ILE A 70 12.47 -0.48 22.54
N ARG A 71 11.84 -0.34 23.72
CA ARG A 71 12.53 0.01 24.97
C ARG A 71 13.42 -1.11 25.50
N ARG A 72 13.01 -2.37 25.32
CA ARG A 72 13.69 -3.52 25.93
C ARG A 72 14.70 -4.19 25.00
N LEU A 73 14.54 -4.10 23.68
CA LEU A 73 15.49 -4.70 22.75
C LEU A 73 16.68 -3.77 22.49
N PRO A 74 17.91 -4.33 22.39
CA PRO A 74 19.03 -3.60 21.82
C PRO A 74 18.80 -3.30 20.33
N ALA A 75 19.72 -2.54 19.72
CA ALA A 75 19.76 -2.37 18.27
C ALA A 75 19.81 -3.75 17.60
N ALA A 76 18.73 -4.08 16.90
CA ALA A 76 18.51 -5.37 16.25
C ALA A 76 17.42 -5.19 15.19
N SER A 77 17.44 -6.02 14.15
CA SER A 77 16.44 -5.97 13.06
C SER A 77 14.99 -6.00 13.54
N LEU A 78 14.69 -6.77 14.60
CA LEU A 78 13.35 -6.84 15.19
C LEU A 78 12.90 -5.53 15.82
N ARG A 79 13.83 -4.80 16.45
CA ARG A 79 13.56 -3.46 16.99
C ARG A 79 13.23 -2.49 15.86
N SER A 80 13.97 -2.52 14.76
CA SER A 80 13.73 -1.66 13.60
C SER A 80 12.39 -1.95 12.92
N ARG A 81 11.95 -3.22 12.89
CA ARG A 81 10.60 -3.59 12.46
C ARG A 81 9.51 -3.06 13.38
N ALA A 82 9.71 -3.17 14.70
CA ALA A 82 8.79 -2.56 15.67
C ALA A 82 8.72 -1.04 15.50
N MET A 83 9.86 -0.40 15.27
CA MET A 83 9.93 1.03 15.00
C MET A 83 9.14 1.40 13.74
N LEU A 84 9.34 0.68 12.64
CA LEU A 84 8.57 0.89 11.43
C LEU A 84 7.04 0.78 11.65
N ALA A 85 6.58 -0.23 12.40
CA ALA A 85 5.16 -0.40 12.70
C ALA A 85 4.59 0.78 13.50
N VAL A 86 5.33 1.28 14.51
CA VAL A 86 4.95 2.47 15.29
C VAL A 86 4.91 3.72 14.40
N ALA A 87 5.90 3.91 13.53
CA ALA A 87 5.95 5.04 12.61
C ALA A 87 4.76 5.05 11.64
N GLN A 88 4.34 3.89 11.14
CA GLN A 88 3.17 3.76 10.27
C GLN A 88 1.88 4.16 10.98
N GLN A 89 1.72 3.79 12.24
CA GLN A 89 0.57 4.19 13.04
C GLN A 89 0.62 5.70 13.36
N PHE A 90 1.78 6.25 13.74
CA PHE A 90 1.93 7.71 13.91
C PHE A 90 1.61 8.48 12.63
N ARG A 91 1.96 7.92 11.47
CA ARG A 91 1.55 8.50 10.18
C ARG A 91 0.04 8.46 9.97
N ALA A 92 -0.63 7.38 10.35
CA ALA A 92 -2.09 7.28 10.29
C ALA A 92 -2.77 8.27 11.25
N ASP A 93 -2.13 8.56 12.38
CA ASP A 93 -2.59 9.52 13.40
C ASP A 93 -2.14 10.98 13.12
N ASP A 94 -1.60 11.27 11.92
CA ASP A 94 -1.07 12.59 11.49
C ASP A 94 0.08 13.16 12.34
N ARG A 95 0.75 12.31 13.13
CA ARG A 95 1.92 12.66 13.95
C ARG A 95 3.22 12.50 13.14
N LEU A 96 3.34 13.27 12.07
CA LEU A 96 4.39 13.10 11.06
C LEU A 96 5.80 13.39 11.58
N THR A 97 5.95 14.30 12.56
CA THR A 97 7.26 14.61 13.17
C THR A 97 7.79 13.43 13.97
N ASP A 98 6.92 12.78 14.75
CA ASP A 98 7.27 11.63 15.58
C ASP A 98 7.59 10.42 14.70
N ALA A 99 6.80 10.20 13.64
CA ALA A 99 7.07 9.17 12.65
C ALA A 99 8.44 9.37 11.99
N ALA A 100 8.77 10.60 11.59
CA ALA A 100 10.06 10.90 10.95
C ALA A 100 11.25 10.66 11.90
N ALA A 101 11.17 11.14 13.14
CA ALA A 101 12.22 10.96 14.15
C ALA A 101 12.46 9.46 14.42
N LEU A 102 11.38 8.70 14.50
CA LEU A 102 11.43 7.27 14.79
C LEU A 102 11.99 6.47 13.60
N LEU A 103 11.65 6.83 12.35
CA LEU A 103 12.25 6.22 11.16
C LEU A 103 13.75 6.55 11.03
N SER A 104 14.18 7.77 11.37
CA SER A 104 15.61 8.14 11.32
C SER A 104 16.46 7.44 12.38
N ALA A 105 15.85 7.03 13.49
CA ALA A 105 16.53 6.33 14.58
C ALA A 105 16.59 4.80 14.38
N ALA A 106 15.97 4.27 13.33
CA ALA A 106 15.98 2.85 13.04
C ALA A 106 17.31 2.46 12.37
N GLU A 107 18.12 1.67 13.07
CA GLU A 107 19.37 1.11 12.55
C GLU A 107 19.06 -0.17 11.75
N VAL A 108 19.68 -0.35 10.58
CA VAL A 108 19.48 -1.53 9.73
C VAL A 108 20.85 -2.16 9.47
N ASP A 109 21.08 -3.34 10.05
CA ASP A 109 22.40 -3.97 10.02
C ASP A 109 22.69 -4.70 8.70
N GLU A 110 21.76 -5.47 8.10
CA GLU A 110 22.14 -6.42 7.02
C GLU A 110 21.10 -6.63 5.89
N ASP A 111 19.87 -6.15 6.01
CA ASP A 111 18.80 -6.44 5.03
C ASP A 111 18.57 -5.23 4.10
N ASP A 112 19.17 -5.29 2.91
CA ASP A 112 19.07 -4.24 1.88
C ASP A 112 17.62 -3.97 1.45
N ALA A 113 16.80 -5.02 1.30
CA ALA A 113 15.40 -4.87 0.92
C ALA A 113 14.59 -4.17 2.03
N PHE A 114 14.83 -4.55 3.28
CA PHE A 114 14.22 -3.87 4.43
C PHE A 114 14.68 -2.42 4.56
N ARG A 115 15.97 -2.14 4.31
CA ARG A 115 16.51 -0.77 4.30
C ARG A 115 15.82 0.09 3.24
N LEU A 116 15.67 -0.42 2.03
CA LEU A 116 14.98 0.29 0.94
C LEU A 116 13.51 0.52 1.27
N HIS A 117 12.85 -0.46 1.89
CA HIS A 117 11.48 -0.30 2.36
C HIS A 117 11.37 0.79 3.44
N LEU A 118 12.30 0.82 4.40
CA LEU A 118 12.36 1.86 5.43
C LEU A 118 12.55 3.25 4.82
N GLN A 119 13.42 3.38 3.82
CA GLN A 119 13.63 4.63 3.07
C GLN A 119 12.39 5.05 2.29
N LEU A 120 11.64 4.12 1.71
CA LEU A 120 10.37 4.43 1.04
C LEU A 120 9.35 5.00 2.04
N GLN A 121 9.28 4.42 3.24
CA GLN A 121 8.38 4.89 4.28
C GLN A 121 8.79 6.27 4.82
N SER A 122 10.09 6.56 4.93
CA SER A 122 10.57 7.90 5.30
C SER A 122 10.26 8.93 4.23
N ALA A 123 10.42 8.58 2.94
CA ALA A 123 10.05 9.44 1.82
C ALA A 123 8.55 9.76 1.81
N LEU A 124 7.69 8.78 2.10
CA LEU A 124 6.24 8.99 2.23
C LEU A 124 5.89 9.95 3.38
N VAL A 125 6.57 9.83 4.53
CA VAL A 125 6.38 10.75 5.67
C VAL A 125 6.86 12.16 5.30
N ALA A 126 8.01 12.30 4.63
CA ALA A 126 8.52 13.58 4.15
C ALA A 126 7.53 14.25 3.18
N LEU A 127 6.98 13.47 2.25
CA LEU A 127 5.99 13.94 1.29
C LEU A 127 4.74 14.49 1.98
N GLN A 128 4.20 13.77 2.97
CA GLN A 128 3.02 14.22 3.72
C GLN A 128 3.29 15.48 4.55
N ARG A 129 4.54 15.70 4.99
CA ARG A 129 4.96 16.94 5.64
C ARG A 129 5.14 18.12 4.67
N GLY A 130 5.03 17.88 3.36
CA GLY A 130 5.27 18.86 2.30
C GLY A 130 6.74 18.98 1.87
N ASP A 131 7.64 18.17 2.43
CA ASP A 131 9.05 18.13 2.00
C ASP A 131 9.20 17.24 0.76
N SER A 132 8.75 17.79 -0.38
CA SER A 132 8.86 17.15 -1.69
C SER A 132 10.32 16.96 -2.13
N THR A 133 11.23 17.84 -1.71
CA THR A 133 12.65 17.77 -2.06
C THR A 133 13.34 16.54 -1.50
N SER A 134 13.19 16.28 -0.20
CA SER A 134 13.77 15.09 0.45
C SER A 134 13.10 13.80 -0.03
N ALA A 135 11.80 13.85 -0.36
CA ALA A 135 11.10 12.71 -0.93
C ALA A 135 11.64 12.34 -2.32
N ILE A 136 11.91 13.32 -3.19
CA ILE A 136 12.45 13.09 -4.54
C ILE A 136 13.83 12.44 -4.49
N THR A 137 14.74 12.98 -3.68
CA THR A 137 16.12 12.46 -3.59
C THR A 137 16.12 11.01 -3.10
N THR A 138 15.32 10.71 -2.08
CA THR A 138 15.19 9.36 -1.52
C THR A 138 14.54 8.39 -2.51
N CYS A 139 13.47 8.79 -3.21
CA CYS A 139 12.84 7.92 -4.20
C CYS A 139 13.76 7.62 -5.38
N ARG A 140 14.56 8.61 -5.83
CA ARG A 140 15.57 8.38 -6.88
C ARG A 140 16.62 7.37 -6.45
N SER A 141 17.17 7.49 -5.25
CA SER A 141 18.16 6.52 -4.76
C SER A 141 17.58 5.11 -4.66
N ILE A 142 16.32 4.99 -4.27
CA ILE A 142 15.61 3.70 -4.23
C ILE A 142 15.49 3.10 -5.62
N ILE A 143 15.01 3.87 -6.62
CA ILE A 143 14.81 3.37 -7.99
C ILE A 143 16.12 2.88 -8.60
N THR A 144 17.25 3.53 -8.29
CA THR A 144 18.56 3.12 -8.80
C THR A 144 19.18 1.91 -8.10
N SER A 145 18.72 1.58 -6.89
CA SER A 145 19.35 0.54 -6.05
C SER A 145 18.45 -0.67 -5.75
N ALA A 146 17.14 -0.55 -5.96
CA ALA A 146 16.20 -1.63 -5.74
C ALA A 146 16.18 -2.59 -6.93
N ASP A 147 16.32 -3.89 -6.66
CA ASP A 147 16.08 -4.95 -7.65
C ASP A 147 14.60 -5.38 -7.71
N ASP A 148 13.81 -5.01 -6.71
CA ASP A 148 12.39 -5.35 -6.59
C ASP A 148 11.51 -4.39 -7.41
N GLU A 149 10.82 -4.95 -8.42
CA GLU A 149 9.88 -4.22 -9.27
C GLU A 149 8.71 -3.58 -8.51
N GLU A 150 8.21 -4.22 -7.44
CA GLU A 150 7.10 -3.66 -6.65
C GLU A 150 7.56 -2.41 -5.90
N LEU A 151 8.74 -2.49 -5.29
CA LEU A 151 9.34 -1.40 -4.55
C LEU A 151 9.72 -0.23 -5.47
N GLN A 152 10.27 -0.51 -6.66
CA GLN A 152 10.51 0.50 -7.69
C GLN A 152 9.20 1.18 -8.13
N ARG A 153 8.13 0.41 -8.35
CA ARG A 153 6.83 0.95 -8.76
C ARG A 153 6.26 1.88 -7.69
N ASP A 154 6.35 1.51 -6.42
CA ASP A 154 5.85 2.35 -5.34
C ASP A 154 6.73 3.59 -5.09
N ALA A 155 8.04 3.48 -5.29
CA ALA A 155 8.95 4.64 -5.30
C ALA A 155 8.61 5.60 -6.45
N LEU A 156 8.35 5.11 -7.67
CA LEU A 156 7.95 5.92 -8.82
C LEU A 156 6.61 6.62 -8.60
N LYS A 157 5.61 5.94 -8.03
CA LYS A 157 4.33 6.58 -7.64
C LYS A 157 4.54 7.70 -6.62
N THR A 158 5.38 7.45 -5.61
CA THR A 158 5.69 8.44 -4.57
C THR A 158 6.43 9.64 -5.16
N LEU A 159 7.37 9.39 -6.07
CA LEU A 159 8.09 10.41 -6.84
C LEU A 159 7.15 11.26 -7.71
N GLY A 160 6.19 10.63 -8.40
CA GLY A 160 5.17 11.32 -9.19
C GLY A 160 4.36 12.30 -8.34
N ARG A 161 3.89 11.87 -7.16
CA ARG A 161 3.18 12.73 -6.21
C ARG A 161 4.06 13.87 -5.69
N ALA A 162 5.34 13.62 -5.47
CA ALA A 162 6.28 14.67 -5.06
C ALA A 162 6.41 15.78 -6.12
N TYR A 163 6.44 15.41 -7.41
CA TYR A 163 6.45 16.39 -8.51
C TYR A 163 5.12 17.13 -8.67
N GLU A 164 3.98 16.48 -8.40
CA GLU A 164 2.68 17.17 -8.37
C GLU A 164 2.66 18.28 -7.33
N LEU A 165 3.20 18.03 -6.12
CA LEU A 165 3.32 19.06 -5.08
C LEU A 165 4.23 20.23 -5.49
N GLN A 166 5.18 20.00 -6.40
CA GLN A 166 6.04 21.04 -6.97
C GLN A 166 5.44 21.71 -8.22
N ASN A 167 4.22 21.36 -8.61
CA ASN A 167 3.56 21.78 -9.86
C ASN A 167 4.30 21.35 -11.14
N ASN A 168 5.23 20.39 -11.06
CA ASN A 168 5.90 19.83 -12.24
C ASN A 168 5.11 18.63 -12.80
N HIS A 169 3.95 18.91 -13.39
CA HIS A 169 3.05 17.87 -13.91
C HIS A 169 3.69 17.04 -15.02
N ARG A 170 4.60 17.62 -15.81
CA ARG A 170 5.31 16.91 -16.88
C ARG A 170 6.18 15.79 -16.31
N ALA A 171 6.98 16.10 -15.29
CA ALA A 171 7.80 15.10 -14.59
C ALA A 171 6.93 14.03 -13.91
N ALA A 172 5.79 14.43 -13.31
CA ALA A 172 4.87 13.48 -12.68
C ALA A 172 4.30 12.45 -13.68
N VAL A 173 3.91 12.88 -14.89
CA VAL A 173 3.40 11.98 -15.93
C VAL A 173 4.45 10.94 -16.32
N TYR A 174 5.72 11.34 -16.47
CA TYR A 174 6.81 10.38 -16.73
C TYR A 174 6.93 9.34 -15.63
N CYS A 175 6.91 9.75 -14.36
CA CYS A 175 6.97 8.83 -13.22
C CYS A 175 5.83 7.80 -13.24
N TYR A 176 4.59 8.24 -13.50
CA TYR A 176 3.44 7.33 -13.57
C TYR A 176 3.46 6.42 -14.80
N ALA A 177 4.13 6.83 -15.87
CA ALA A 177 4.40 5.98 -17.04
C ALA A 177 5.55 4.99 -16.81
N GLY A 178 6.15 4.97 -15.61
CA GLY A 178 7.25 4.05 -15.27
C GLY A 178 8.63 4.55 -15.69
N MET A 179 8.76 5.82 -16.08
CA MET A 179 10.01 6.42 -16.56
C MET A 179 10.57 7.41 -15.53
N LEU A 180 11.88 7.37 -15.30
CA LEU A 180 12.54 8.34 -14.42
C LEU A 180 12.77 9.67 -15.17
N PRO A 181 12.25 10.81 -14.67
CA PRO A 181 12.44 12.10 -15.33
C PRO A 181 13.90 12.59 -15.16
N ALA A 182 14.45 13.15 -16.23
CA ALA A 182 15.76 13.79 -16.19
C ALA A 182 15.79 14.95 -15.17
N GLU A 183 16.92 15.14 -14.50
CA GLU A 183 17.04 16.12 -13.40
C GLU A 183 16.79 17.57 -13.82
N ASN A 184 16.86 17.85 -15.12
CA ASN A 184 16.77 19.19 -15.70
C ASN A 184 15.37 19.58 -16.20
N LEU A 185 14.34 18.75 -16.01
CA LEU A 185 12.95 19.11 -16.40
C LEU A 185 12.33 20.20 -15.51
N SER A 186 13.07 20.75 -14.55
CA SER A 186 12.62 21.75 -13.58
C SER A 186 13.00 23.19 -13.91
N ALA A 187 13.72 23.44 -15.01
CA ALA A 187 14.07 24.80 -15.43
C ALA A 187 13.80 24.98 -16.92
N GLU A 188 12.83 25.84 -17.22
CA GLU A 188 12.46 26.38 -18.54
C GLU A 188 11.69 25.45 -19.50
N ASP A 189 10.40 25.78 -19.66
CA ASP A 189 9.76 25.93 -20.98
C ASP A 189 8.47 26.74 -20.82
N PRO A 190 8.49 28.09 -20.82
CA PRO A 190 7.33 28.89 -21.17
C PRO A 190 7.27 29.06 -22.70
N ALA A 191 7.20 27.97 -23.46
CA ALA A 191 7.00 28.05 -24.92
C ALA A 191 6.40 26.77 -25.49
N GLY A 192 5.45 26.94 -26.41
CA GLY A 192 4.62 25.91 -27.02
C GLY A 192 5.35 24.64 -27.46
N GLY A 193 4.97 23.52 -26.88
CA GLY A 193 5.21 22.19 -27.41
C GLY A 193 3.91 21.66 -27.98
N SER A 194 3.70 21.88 -29.27
CA SER A 194 2.59 21.36 -30.06
C SER A 194 2.36 19.87 -29.80
N LEU A 195 1.10 19.50 -29.55
CA LEU A 195 0.62 18.15 -29.82
C LEU A 195 1.12 17.73 -31.21
N PRO A 196 1.65 16.50 -31.41
CA PRO A 196 1.87 16.00 -32.76
C PRO A 196 0.50 15.92 -33.44
N SER A 197 0.25 16.87 -34.34
CA SER A 197 -0.92 16.88 -35.20
C SER A 197 -0.90 15.63 -36.06
N LEU A 198 -1.90 14.78 -35.84
CA LEU A 198 -2.28 13.71 -36.75
C LEU A 198 -2.35 14.24 -38.20
N PRO A 199 -1.75 13.58 -39.20
CA PRO A 199 -1.93 13.99 -40.58
C PRO A 199 -3.38 13.76 -41.02
N SER A 200 -4.09 14.86 -41.20
CA SER A 200 -5.40 14.95 -41.84
C SER A 200 -5.34 14.34 -43.25
N SER A 201 -6.00 13.21 -43.43
CA SER A 201 -6.10 12.52 -44.73
C SER A 201 -7.50 12.74 -45.32
N SER A 202 -7.60 13.70 -46.22
CA SER A 202 -8.69 13.92 -47.19
C SER A 202 -8.14 14.99 -48.14
N GLU A 203 -7.96 14.77 -49.45
CA GLU A 203 -9.01 14.44 -50.42
C GLU A 203 -8.46 13.88 -51.76
N LEU A 204 -9.21 12.93 -52.33
CA LEU A 204 -9.68 12.80 -53.73
C LEU A 204 -8.73 12.93 -54.94
N SER A 205 -8.60 11.84 -55.71
CA SER A 205 -9.27 11.69 -57.03
C SER A 205 -8.79 10.45 -57.80
N GLY A 206 -9.74 9.61 -58.27
CA GLY A 206 -9.51 8.56 -59.30
C GLY A 206 -9.47 9.16 -60.73
N PRO A 207 -9.84 8.44 -61.82
CA PRO A 207 -10.28 7.03 -61.95
C PRO A 207 -9.67 6.27 -63.18
N ASN A 208 -9.83 4.93 -63.25
CA ASN A 208 -10.25 4.14 -64.45
C ASN A 208 -10.11 2.63 -64.14
N VAL A 209 -11.21 1.90 -63.89
CA VAL A 209 -11.99 1.07 -64.85
C VAL A 209 -11.18 -0.08 -65.46
N SER A 210 -11.50 -1.32 -65.02
CA SER A 210 -11.95 -2.45 -65.85
C SER A 210 -12.14 -3.73 -65.01
N ASP A 211 -13.40 -3.96 -64.56
CA ASP A 211 -14.22 -5.16 -64.83
C ASP A 211 -13.86 -6.57 -64.25
N PRO A 212 -14.83 -7.51 -64.14
CA PRO A 212 -15.35 -7.98 -62.83
C PRO A 212 -15.40 -9.53 -62.70
N GLU A 213 -16.21 -10.02 -61.75
CA GLU A 213 -16.50 -11.43 -61.37
C GLU A 213 -15.59 -11.96 -60.24
N THR A 214 -16.04 -12.61 -59.16
CA THR A 214 -17.26 -13.38 -58.95
C THR A 214 -17.58 -13.50 -57.44
N LEU A 215 -18.84 -13.19 -57.14
CA LEU A 215 -19.77 -13.75 -56.15
C LEU A 215 -19.32 -14.76 -55.04
N LEU A 216 -19.87 -14.48 -53.85
CA LEU A 216 -20.52 -15.41 -52.89
C LEU A 216 -19.63 -16.38 -52.09
N ASN A 217 -19.47 -16.13 -50.78
CA ASN A 217 -20.44 -16.68 -49.82
C ASN A 217 -20.19 -16.21 -48.37
N SER A 218 -21.28 -15.76 -47.79
CA SER A 218 -21.57 -15.49 -46.39
C SER A 218 -21.91 -16.77 -45.63
N GLU A 219 -21.43 -16.90 -44.40
CA GLU A 219 -22.05 -17.67 -43.30
C GLU A 219 -21.15 -17.49 -42.06
N SER A 220 -21.58 -17.32 -40.82
CA SER A 220 -22.82 -16.87 -40.19
C SER A 220 -22.49 -16.81 -38.71
N LEU A 221 -22.85 -15.71 -38.05
CA LEU A 221 -22.79 -15.52 -36.61
C LEU A 221 -23.63 -16.58 -35.88
N SER A 222 -23.13 -17.09 -34.75
CA SER A 222 -23.96 -17.72 -33.73
C SER A 222 -23.51 -17.33 -32.32
N PHE A 223 -24.24 -16.36 -31.77
CA PHE A 223 -24.42 -16.21 -30.32
C PHE A 223 -25.45 -17.23 -29.84
N PRO A 224 -25.43 -17.59 -28.55
CA PRO A 224 -26.66 -17.58 -27.81
C PRO A 224 -26.58 -16.65 -26.60
N ASN A 225 -27.58 -15.77 -26.57
CA ASN A 225 -28.04 -14.99 -25.44
C ASN A 225 -28.93 -15.88 -24.55
N SER A 226 -29.16 -15.45 -23.30
CA SER A 226 -30.41 -15.63 -22.53
C SER A 226 -30.28 -16.20 -21.11
N SER A 227 -30.30 -15.25 -20.16
CA SER A 227 -31.21 -15.14 -19.01
C SER A 227 -31.32 -16.27 -17.97
N ALA A 228 -31.03 -15.92 -16.71
CA ALA A 228 -31.94 -16.19 -15.58
C ALA A 228 -31.61 -15.26 -14.39
N ARG A 229 -32.47 -14.27 -14.16
CA ARG A 229 -32.63 -13.61 -12.84
C ARG A 229 -33.56 -14.46 -11.98
N PRO A 230 -33.47 -14.33 -10.65
CA PRO A 230 -34.68 -13.92 -9.94
C PRO A 230 -34.45 -12.77 -8.96
N ARG A 231 -35.41 -11.84 -8.94
CA ARG A 231 -35.67 -10.86 -7.88
C ARG A 231 -36.83 -11.40 -7.03
N HIS A 232 -36.76 -11.26 -5.71
CA HIS A 232 -37.83 -10.81 -4.79
C HIS A 232 -37.26 -10.84 -3.35
N ARG A 233 -37.05 -9.69 -2.69
CA ARG A 233 -37.99 -8.83 -1.91
C ARG A 233 -38.07 -9.22 -0.42
N GLY A 234 -37.78 -8.24 0.45
CA GLY A 234 -38.49 -8.05 1.70
C GLY A 234 -37.64 -7.97 2.97
N GLY A 235 -37.65 -6.82 3.66
CA GLY A 235 -37.31 -6.76 5.08
C GLY A 235 -36.54 -5.54 5.57
N ILE A 236 -37.08 -4.34 5.40
CA ILE A 236 -36.74 -3.16 6.20
C ILE A 236 -37.51 -3.27 7.52
N LEU A 237 -36.87 -3.06 8.67
CA LEU A 237 -37.34 -2.17 9.75
C LEU A 237 -36.22 -1.96 10.81
N PRO A 238 -36.10 -0.75 11.41
CA PRO A 238 -35.11 -0.40 12.42
C PRO A 238 -35.69 -0.48 13.85
N VAL A 239 -34.85 -0.70 14.86
CA VAL A 239 -35.23 -0.45 16.27
C VAL A 239 -34.07 0.18 17.04
N SER A 240 -34.30 1.44 17.42
CA SER A 240 -33.60 2.25 18.40
C SER A 240 -33.64 1.63 19.81
N GLY A 241 -32.63 1.87 20.64
CA GLY A 241 -32.65 1.38 22.03
C GLY A 241 -31.54 1.91 22.92
N VAL A 242 -31.62 3.20 23.26
CA VAL A 242 -30.94 3.84 24.39
C VAL A 242 -31.24 3.10 25.70
N ARG A 243 -30.23 2.86 26.55
CA ARG A 243 -30.39 2.83 28.02
C ARG A 243 -29.07 3.10 28.74
N ARG A 244 -29.04 4.23 29.45
CA ARG A 244 -28.11 4.59 30.52
C ARG A 244 -28.55 3.94 31.85
N PHE A 245 -27.61 3.98 32.81
CA PHE A 245 -27.72 3.96 34.28
C PHE A 245 -27.60 2.60 34.98
N PRO A 246 -27.21 2.59 36.28
CA PRO A 246 -26.80 3.71 37.15
C PRO A 246 -25.30 3.86 37.36
#